data_AF-A0A846HV09-F1
#
_entry.id   AF-A0A846HV09-F1
#
_cell.length_a   1.000
_cell.length_b   1.000
_cell.length_c   1.000
_cell.angle_alpha   90.00
_cell.angle_beta   90.00
_cell.angle_gamma   90.00
#
_symmetry.space_group_name_H-M   'P 1'
#
loop_
_entity.id
_entity.type
_entity.pdbx_description
1 polymer ?
#
loop_
_entity_poly.entity_id
_entity_poly.type
_entity_poly.pdbx_seq_one_letter_code
_entity_poly.pdbx_strand_id
1 'polypeptide(L)'
;MYIKRHRGHAYLFQVDYGEEACVARIIVRTDSVGPEGLFLVKQDGSIEPAEDRPGFGANALRKDGLWPSPPREAVRDAVVIARQKAHTAID
;
A
#
# COMPACT_ATOMS: atom_id res chain seq x y z
N MET A 1 -10.80 -2.82 1.90
CA MET A 1 -10.09 -3.76 1.00
C MET A 1 -10.57 -3.52 -0.42
N TYR A 2 -9.66 -3.42 -1.39
CA TYR A 2 -9.98 -3.03 -2.76
C TYR A 2 -9.36 -4.01 -3.75
N ILE A 3 -10.00 -4.20 -4.91
CA ILE A 3 -9.54 -5.12 -5.93
C ILE A 3 -9.34 -4.37 -7.24
N LYS A 4 -8.20 -4.60 -7.89
CA LYS A 4 -7.93 -4.12 -9.25
C LYS A 4 -7.55 -5.31 -10.12
N ARG A 5 -8.23 -5.48 -11.25
CA ARG A 5 -7.85 -6.46 -12.26
C ARG A 5 -6.94 -5.80 -13.28
N HIS A 6 -5.78 -6.38 -13.52
CA HIS A 6 -4.84 -5.87 -14.52
C HIS A 6 -4.08 -7.03 -15.17
N ARG A 7 -4.06 -7.05 -16.51
CA ARG A 7 -3.33 -8.06 -17.32
C ARG A 7 -3.58 -9.51 -16.90
N GLY A 8 -4.84 -9.85 -16.61
CA GLY A 8 -5.22 -11.22 -16.25
C GLY A 8 -5.02 -11.60 -14.77
N HIS A 9 -4.52 -10.67 -13.95
CA HIS A 9 -4.31 -10.89 -12.52
C HIS A 9 -5.25 -10.04 -11.67
N ALA A 10 -5.68 -10.59 -10.54
CA ALA A 10 -6.39 -9.85 -9.51
C ALA A 10 -5.41 -9.36 -8.43
N TYR A 11 -5.30 -8.04 -8.28
CA TYR A 11 -4.52 -7.40 -7.23
C TYR A 11 -5.42 -6.93 -6.10
N LEU A 12 -5.11 -7.36 -4.89
CA LEU A 12 -5.82 -7.03 -3.66
C LEU A 12 -5.04 -5.97 -2.88
N PHE A 13 -5.69 -4.86 -2.58
CA PHE A 13 -5.13 -3.74 -1.82
C PHE A 13 -5.79 -3.73 -0.44
N GLN A 14 -5.00 -4.03 0.58
CA GLN A 14 -5.40 -3.95 1.98
C GLN A 14 -4.80 -2.67 2.59
N VAL A 15 -5.67 -1.76 3.01
CA VAL A 15 -5.26 -0.61 3.80
C VAL A 15 -5.09 -1.10 5.24
N ASP A 16 -3.94 -0.81 5.81
CA ASP A 16 -3.57 -1.20 7.16
C ASP A 16 -2.96 -0.02 7.93
N TYR A 17 -3.00 -0.13 9.25
CA TYR A 17 -2.35 0.82 10.14
C TYR A 17 -0.81 0.63 10.08
N GLY A 18 -0.10 1.73 9.86
CA GLY A 18 1.34 1.77 10.08
C GLY A 18 1.63 2.21 11.50
N GLU A 19 2.36 1.40 12.28
CA GLU A 19 2.83 1.80 13.62
C GLU A 19 3.88 2.92 13.56
N GLU A 20 4.39 3.25 12.37
CA GLU A 20 5.32 4.36 12.14
C GLU A 20 4.58 5.70 12.14
N ALA A 21 5.17 6.70 12.77
CA ALA A 21 4.58 8.03 12.93
C ALA A 21 4.08 8.59 11.59
N CYS A 22 2.81 8.98 11.56
CA CYS A 22 2.18 9.79 10.51
C CYS A 22 2.01 9.15 9.11
N VAL A 23 2.12 7.82 8.99
CA VAL A 23 1.89 7.09 7.72
C VAL A 23 0.88 5.95 7.86
N ALA A 24 0.14 5.67 6.79
CA ALA A 24 -0.67 4.48 6.64
C ALA A 24 -0.02 3.52 5.63
N ARG A 25 -0.34 2.23 5.71
CA ARG A 25 0.20 1.20 4.82
C ARG A 25 -0.88 0.74 3.85
N ILE A 26 -0.51 0.50 2.60
CA ILE A 26 -1.31 -0.25 1.64
C ILE A 26 -0.49 -1.46 1.21
N ILE A 27 -0.93 -2.63 1.65
CA ILE A 27 -0.34 -3.92 1.29
C ILE A 27 -1.03 -4.41 0.01
N VAL A 28 -0.24 -4.84 -0.97
CA VAL A 28 -0.74 -5.35 -2.25
C VAL A 28 -0.38 -6.81 -2.40
N ARG A 29 -1.39 -7.63 -2.60
CA ARG A 29 -1.27 -9.06 -2.90
C ARG A 29 -1.79 -9.34 -4.30
N THR A 30 -1.39 -10.47 -4.86
CA THR A 30 -1.95 -10.98 -6.13
C THR A 30 -2.45 -12.40 -5.90
N ASP A 31 -3.22 -12.90 -6.86
CA ASP A 31 -3.71 -14.28 -6.94
C ASP A 31 -2.63 -15.35 -7.16
N SER A 32 -1.37 -14.95 -7.39
CA SER A 32 -0.22 -15.85 -7.50
C SER A 32 0.64 -15.85 -6.23
N VAL A 33 1.38 -16.93 -6.02
CA VAL A 33 2.40 -17.03 -4.96
C VAL A 33 3.56 -16.07 -5.26
N GLY A 34 3.99 -15.28 -4.28
CA GLY A 34 5.08 -14.32 -4.41
C GLY A 34 5.18 -13.39 -3.19
N PRO A 35 6.16 -12.47 -3.19
CA PRO A 35 6.24 -11.43 -2.17
C PRO A 35 5.03 -10.48 -2.25
N GLU A 36 4.76 -9.76 -1.17
CA GLU A 36 3.74 -8.70 -1.15
C GLU A 36 4.36 -7.35 -1.56
N GLY A 37 3.55 -6.48 -2.15
CA GLY A 37 3.90 -5.08 -2.36
C GLY A 37 3.52 -4.22 -1.17
N LEU A 38 4.27 -3.15 -0.93
CA LEU A 38 3.98 -2.18 0.12
C LEU A 38 4.04 -0.76 -0.42
N PHE A 39 3.01 0.01 -0.11
CA PHE A 39 2.98 1.45 -0.29
C PHE A 39 2.76 2.14 1.05
N LEU A 40 3.54 3.17 1.33
CA LEU A 40 3.32 4.09 2.44
C LEU A 40 2.54 5.30 1.95
N VAL A 41 1.55 5.71 2.72
CA VAL A 41 0.69 6.85 2.40
C VAL A 41 0.82 7.89 3.49
N LYS A 42 1.19 9.11 3.11
CA LYS A 42 1.30 10.27 4.01
C LYS A 42 -0.01 11.03 4.07
N GLN A 43 -0.12 11.97 5.01
CA GLN A 43 -1.33 12.75 5.28
C GLN A 43 -1.75 13.70 4.14
N ASP A 44 -0.80 14.09 3.31
CA ASP A 44 -1.00 14.89 2.11
C ASP A 44 -1.49 14.05 0.91
N GLY A 45 -1.54 12.72 1.05
CA GLY A 45 -1.91 11.80 -0.01
C GLY A 45 -0.77 11.38 -0.92
N SER A 46 0.47 11.78 -0.62
CA SER A 46 1.64 11.26 -1.31
C SER A 46 1.84 9.77 -0.97
N ILE A 47 2.28 9.02 -1.99
CA ILE A 47 2.42 7.57 -1.94
C ILE A 47 3.86 7.23 -2.29
N GLU A 48 4.49 6.41 -1.46
CA GLU A 48 5.86 5.95 -1.64
C GLU A 48 5.88 4.42 -1.64
N PRO A 49 6.45 3.76 -2.65
CA PRO A 49 6.71 2.33 -2.58
C PRO A 49 7.76 2.05 -1.50
N ALA A 50 7.56 1.00 -0.72
CA ALA A 50 8.45 0.57 0.36
C ALA A 50 8.70 -0.94 0.28
N GLU A 51 8.92 -1.43 -0.94
CA GLU A 51 9.14 -2.84 -1.27
C GLU A 51 10.51 -3.36 -0.78
N ASP A 52 11.40 -2.46 -0.38
CA ASP A 52 12.70 -2.74 0.22
C ASP A 52 12.61 -3.17 1.70
N ARG A 53 11.43 -3.04 2.32
CA ARG A 53 11.21 -3.45 3.71
C ARG A 53 11.15 -4.96 3.88
N PRO A 54 11.64 -5.51 5.01
CA PRO A 54 11.58 -6.95 5.26
C PRO A 54 10.17 -7.52 5.11
N GLY A 55 10.03 -8.59 4.33
CA GLY A 55 8.75 -9.25 4.05
C GLY A 55 8.00 -8.74 2.82
N PHE A 56 8.48 -7.66 2.19
CA PHE A 56 7.95 -7.14 0.93
C PHE A 56 8.97 -7.29 -0.20
N GLY A 57 8.53 -7.12 -1.45
CA GLY A 57 9.43 -7.22 -2.59
C GLY A 57 8.77 -6.94 -3.93
N ALA A 58 9.57 -7.05 -4.99
CA ALA A 58 9.15 -6.75 -6.36
C ALA A 58 8.03 -7.67 -6.86
N ASN A 59 7.21 -7.15 -7.77
CA ASN A 59 6.13 -7.89 -8.40
C ASN A 59 6.67 -8.88 -9.45
N ALA A 60 6.76 -10.15 -9.09
CA ALA A 60 7.25 -11.22 -9.96
C ALA A 60 6.43 -11.41 -11.26
N LEU A 61 5.16 -10.98 -11.28
CA LEU A 61 4.29 -11.10 -12.45
C LEU A 61 4.53 -10.00 -13.50
N ARG A 62 5.19 -8.92 -13.11
CA ARG A 62 5.42 -7.78 -14.01
C ARG A 62 6.86 -7.72 -14.45
N LYS A 63 7.05 -7.51 -15.75
CA LYS A 63 8.38 -7.42 -16.38
C LYS A 63 9.22 -6.26 -15.84
N ASP A 64 8.57 -5.18 -15.38
CA ASP A 64 9.23 -4.03 -14.76
C ASP A 64 9.47 -4.22 -13.25
N GLY A 65 8.99 -5.32 -12.67
CA GLY A 65 9.07 -5.59 -11.23
C GLY A 65 8.17 -4.70 -10.36
N LEU A 66 7.39 -3.79 -10.95
CA LEU A 66 6.65 -2.78 -10.19
C LEU A 66 5.23 -3.24 -9.84
N TRP A 67 4.77 -2.97 -8.62
CA TRP A 67 3.36 -3.17 -8.29
C TRP A 67 2.46 -2.15 -8.98
N PRO A 68 1.22 -2.52 -9.35
CA PRO A 68 0.24 -1.56 -9.83
C PRO A 68 -0.08 -0.53 -8.74
N SER A 69 -0.19 0.74 -9.12
CA SER A 69 -0.57 1.80 -8.19
C SER A 69 -1.93 1.52 -7.53
N PRO A 70 -2.08 1.82 -6.22
CA PRO A 70 -3.33 1.65 -5.50
C PRO A 70 -4.53 2.39 -6.12
N PRO A 71 -5.76 1.85 -6.00
CA PRO A 71 -6.98 2.57 -6.32
C PRO A 71 -7.10 3.86 -5.51
N ARG A 72 -7.73 4.89 -6.07
CA ARG A 72 -7.86 6.21 -5.42
C ARG A 72 -8.60 6.13 -4.09
N GLU A 73 -9.57 5.22 -3.99
CA GLU A 73 -10.35 4.95 -2.79
C GLU A 73 -9.47 4.38 -1.67
N ALA A 74 -8.56 3.46 -1.98
CA ALA A 74 -7.61 2.92 -1.02
C ALA A 74 -6.68 4.01 -0.47
N VAL A 75 -6.23 4.90 -1.34
CA VAL A 75 -5.38 6.05 -0.94
C VAL A 75 -6.15 7.00 -0.03
N ARG A 76 -7.41 7.30 -0.34
CA ARG A 76 -8.25 8.17 0.49
C ARG A 76 -8.42 7.61 1.91
N ASP A 77 -8.74 6.34 2.03
CA ASP A 77 -8.92 5.71 3.33
C ASP A 77 -7.60 5.66 4.12
N ALA A 78 -6.47 5.37 3.44
CA ALA A 78 -5.15 5.42 4.04
C ALA A 78 -4.78 6.84 4.52
N VAL A 79 -5.11 7.89 3.77
CA VAL A 79 -4.91 9.29 4.18
C VAL A 79 -5.70 9.63 5.45
N VAL A 80 -6.94 9.17 5.57
CA VAL A 80 -7.75 9.38 6.77
C VAL A 80 -7.07 8.77 7.99
N ILE A 81 -6.57 7.54 7.87
CA ILE A 81 -5.83 6.85 8.94
C ILE A 81 -4.55 7.61 9.30
N ALA A 82 -3.75 7.99 8.30
CA ALA A 82 -2.49 8.73 8.51
C ALA A 82 -2.74 10.05 9.25
N ARG A 83 -3.81 10.77 8.90
CA ARG A 83 -4.20 12.03 9.57
C ARG A 83 -4.63 11.82 11.00
N GLN A 84 -5.49 10.84 11.28
CA GLN A 84 -5.93 10.54 12.64
C GLN A 84 -4.74 10.29 13.57
N LYS A 85 -3.70 9.61 13.07
CA LYS A 85 -2.54 9.22 13.85
C LYS A 85 -1.50 10.32 14.03
N ALA A 86 -1.44 11.25 13.08
CA ALA A 86 -0.71 12.51 13.25
C ALA A 86 -1.16 13.28 14.48
N HIS A 87 -2.47 13.33 14.69
CA HIS A 87 -3.06 14.11 15.77
C HIS A 87 -2.82 13.42 17.13
N THR A 88 -2.67 12.09 17.17
CA THR A 88 -2.39 11.33 18.39
C THR A 88 -0.90 11.28 18.78
N ALA A 89 0.02 11.71 17.91
CA ALA A 89 1.45 11.69 18.19
C ALA A 89 1.95 12.98 18.90
N ILE A 90 1.05 13.91 19.21
CA ILE A 90 1.36 15.24 19.78
C ILE A 90 1.09 15.29 21.31
N ASP A 91 0.57 14.22 21.92
CA ASP A 91 0.37 14.12 23.37
C ASP A 91 1.49 13.35 24.09
#